data_AF-A0AAQ3QA27-F1
#
_entry.id   AF-A0AAQ3QA27-F1
#
_cell.length_a   1.000
_cell.length_b   1.000
_cell.length_c   1.000
_cell.angle_alpha   90.00
_cell.angle_beta   90.00
_cell.angle_gamma   90.00
#
_symmetry.space_group_name_H-M   'P 1'
#
loop_
_entity.id
_entity.type
_entity.pdbx_description
1 polymer ?
#
loop_
_entity_poly.entity_id
_entity_poly.type
_entity_poly.pdbx_seq_one_letter_code
_entity_poly.pdbx_strand_id
1 'polypeptide(L)'
;MVIRRSSLAAALAVVVAVASVASAEVFFEERFSDGWENRWVKSDWKKEDNMAGEWNYTSGKWTADAEDKGIQTSEDYRFYAISAEFPEFSNKEKTLVLQFSVKHEQKLDCGGGYIKLLSGDIDQKKFGGDTPYSIMFGPDICGYTTKKVHAIFTRDGKNHLIKKEVPCETDQLTHVYTFVVRPDDTYSILIDNNEKQTGSLYSDWDILPPKQIKDPDAKKPEDWDDNEYIPDPEDKKPEGYDDIPKEIPDTDAKKYILSRRWNLTSIPFADFKDDPYIYVYPNLRYVGIELWQVKSGTLFDNILVCNDPEYAKKFAEETWGKNKDAEKAAFDEAEKKKDVEEANDDDEDLDDEDEDSDAKVDSDAEEEQESASHDEL
;
A
#
# COMPACT_ATOMS: atom_id res chain seq x y z
N MET A 1 -64.27 -53.12 -15.65
CA MET A 1 -65.24 -52.38 -14.83
C MET A 1 -64.49 -51.83 -13.62
N VAL A 2 -64.32 -50.51 -13.59
CA VAL A 2 -63.94 -49.62 -12.47
C VAL A 2 -63.08 -50.20 -11.33
N ILE A 3 -61.82 -49.76 -11.24
CA ILE A 3 -61.07 -49.71 -9.96
C ILE A 3 -60.66 -48.26 -9.71
N ARG A 4 -60.92 -47.85 -8.47
CA ARG A 4 -60.95 -46.49 -7.92
C ARG A 4 -59.59 -45.80 -7.98
N ARG A 5 -59.61 -44.50 -8.30
CA ARG A 5 -58.49 -43.56 -8.12
C ARG A 5 -58.32 -43.28 -6.63
N SER A 6 -57.20 -43.72 -6.06
CA SER A 6 -56.77 -43.38 -4.70
C SER A 6 -55.65 -42.36 -4.77
N SER A 7 -55.90 -41.21 -4.17
CA SER A 7 -55.01 -40.28 -3.50
C SER A 7 -53.49 -40.46 -3.69
N LEU A 8 -52.90 -39.58 -4.50
CA LEU A 8 -51.50 -39.13 -4.36
C LEU A 8 -51.43 -37.67 -4.84
N ALA A 9 -51.88 -36.77 -3.97
CA ALA A 9 -51.63 -35.34 -4.08
C ALA A 9 -50.84 -34.91 -2.85
N ALA A 10 -49.63 -35.43 -2.74
CA ALA A 10 -48.61 -34.94 -1.81
C ALA A 10 -47.24 -35.31 -2.40
N ALA A 11 -46.34 -34.32 -2.40
CA ALA A 11 -44.94 -34.40 -2.82
C ALA A 11 -44.67 -34.37 -4.34
N LEU A 12 -44.67 -33.16 -4.93
CA LEU A 12 -43.53 -32.69 -5.73
C LEU A 12 -43.65 -31.18 -6.04
N ALA A 13 -43.51 -30.34 -5.00
CA ALA A 13 -43.11 -28.95 -5.20
C ALA A 13 -41.57 -28.90 -5.10
N VAL A 14 -40.89 -29.37 -6.13
CA VAL A 14 -39.45 -29.12 -6.29
C VAL A 14 -39.33 -27.71 -6.84
N VAL A 15 -39.07 -26.77 -5.95
CA VAL A 15 -38.56 -25.44 -6.29
C VAL A 15 -37.20 -25.65 -6.94
N VAL A 16 -37.16 -25.63 -8.27
CA VAL A 16 -35.91 -25.44 -9.01
C VAL A 16 -35.54 -23.97 -8.83
N ALA A 17 -34.87 -23.67 -7.72
CA ALA A 17 -34.07 -22.46 -7.63
C ALA A 17 -32.91 -22.64 -8.61
N VAL A 18 -33.01 -22.00 -9.77
CA VAL A 18 -31.88 -21.83 -10.66
C VAL A 18 -30.90 -20.92 -9.93
N ALA A 19 -30.03 -21.50 -9.11
CA ALA A 19 -28.81 -20.86 -8.72
C ALA A 19 -27.98 -20.73 -10.00
N SER A 20 -28.03 -19.55 -10.63
CA SER A 20 -27.01 -19.16 -11.57
C SER A 20 -25.69 -19.16 -10.79
N VAL A 21 -24.94 -20.25 -10.87
CA VAL A 21 -23.55 -20.25 -10.45
C VAL A 21 -22.84 -19.33 -11.44
N ALA A 22 -22.75 -18.05 -11.09
CA ALA A 22 -21.85 -17.15 -11.78
C ALA A 22 -20.44 -17.71 -11.50
N SER A 23 -19.88 -18.40 -12.49
CA SER A 23 -18.47 -18.80 -12.42
C SER A 23 -17.64 -17.53 -12.44
N ALA A 24 -16.66 -17.43 -11.54
CA ALA A 24 -15.65 -16.40 -11.61
C ALA A 24 -14.99 -16.43 -13.00
N GLU A 25 -14.86 -15.25 -13.60
CA GLU A 25 -14.10 -15.06 -14.83
C GLU A 25 -12.70 -14.58 -14.43
N VAL A 26 -11.69 -15.38 -14.78
CA VAL A 26 -10.28 -15.07 -14.55
C VAL A 26 -9.72 -14.52 -15.86
N PHE A 27 -9.31 -13.25 -15.83
CA PHE A 27 -8.74 -12.56 -16.99
C PHE A 27 -7.23 -12.79 -17.10
N PHE A 28 -6.56 -12.86 -15.95
CA PHE A 28 -5.12 -13.12 -15.85
C PHE A 28 -4.82 -13.83 -14.53
N GLU A 29 -4.00 -14.86 -14.57
CA GLU A 29 -3.47 -15.57 -13.40
C GLU A 29 -2.00 -15.90 -13.67
N GLU A 30 -1.12 -15.48 -12.77
CA GLU A 30 0.31 -15.77 -12.80
C GLU A 30 0.78 -16.30 -11.45
N ARG A 31 1.44 -17.45 -11.49
CA ARG A 31 2.08 -18.14 -10.35
C ARG A 31 3.57 -18.42 -10.62
N PHE A 32 4.11 -17.75 -11.64
CA PHE A 32 5.46 -17.89 -12.20
C PHE A 32 5.96 -19.31 -12.46
N SER A 33 5.05 -20.26 -12.69
CA SER A 33 5.39 -21.63 -13.07
C SER A 33 6.24 -21.69 -14.36
N ASP A 34 6.89 -22.84 -14.58
CA ASP A 34 7.71 -23.14 -15.76
C ASP A 34 7.17 -22.54 -17.07
N GLY A 35 8.04 -21.82 -17.78
CA GLY A 35 7.71 -21.14 -19.03
C GLY A 35 7.09 -19.75 -18.85
N TRP A 36 7.14 -19.17 -17.65
CA TRP A 36 6.74 -17.77 -17.40
C TRP A 36 7.48 -16.77 -18.30
N GLU A 37 8.72 -17.05 -18.74
CA GLU A 37 9.46 -16.15 -19.64
C GLU A 37 8.80 -16.00 -21.02
N ASN A 38 7.93 -16.93 -21.42
CA ASN A 38 7.15 -16.80 -22.65
C ASN A 38 5.94 -15.86 -22.50
N ARG A 39 5.51 -15.61 -21.26
CA ARG A 39 4.35 -14.76 -20.92
C ARG A 39 4.77 -13.34 -20.55
N TRP A 40 5.98 -13.17 -20.02
CA TRP A 40 6.50 -11.88 -19.58
C TRP A 40 7.58 -11.33 -20.50
N VAL A 41 7.50 -10.03 -20.75
CA VAL A 41 8.46 -9.27 -21.55
C VAL A 41 9.20 -8.31 -20.63
N LYS A 42 10.51 -8.55 -20.46
CA LYS A 42 11.45 -7.58 -19.88
C LYS A 42 11.60 -6.39 -20.83
N SER A 43 11.40 -5.19 -20.30
CA SER A 43 11.58 -3.93 -21.02
C SER A 43 13.05 -3.65 -21.31
N ASP A 44 13.31 -2.84 -22.34
CA ASP A 44 14.61 -2.26 -22.63
C ASP A 44 14.76 -0.84 -22.06
N TRP A 45 13.71 -0.31 -21.42
CA TRP A 45 13.76 0.97 -20.69
C TRP A 45 14.91 0.95 -19.67
N LYS A 46 15.71 2.03 -19.65
CA LYS A 46 16.90 2.21 -18.80
C LYS A 46 18.09 1.28 -19.07
N LYS A 47 18.07 0.46 -20.13
CA LYS A 47 19.24 -0.35 -20.51
C LYS A 47 20.41 0.48 -21.02
N GLU A 48 20.15 1.48 -21.86
CA GLU A 48 21.20 2.37 -22.39
C GLU A 48 21.89 3.18 -21.27
N ASP A 49 21.15 3.51 -20.21
CA ASP A 49 21.64 4.21 -19.03
C ASP A 49 22.41 3.27 -18.05
N ASN A 50 22.44 1.96 -18.31
CA ASN A 50 22.92 0.93 -17.38
C ASN A 50 22.23 0.98 -16.01
N MET A 51 20.93 1.32 -16.01
CA MET A 51 20.11 1.42 -14.79
C MET A 51 18.94 0.43 -14.77
N ALA A 52 18.76 -0.37 -15.82
CA ALA A 52 17.79 -1.47 -15.82
C ALA A 52 18.28 -2.64 -14.95
N GLY A 53 17.46 -3.08 -14.02
CA GLY A 53 17.77 -4.21 -13.13
C GLY A 53 17.33 -5.55 -13.70
N GLU A 54 18.07 -6.60 -13.34
CA GLU A 54 17.75 -7.97 -13.71
C GLU A 54 16.79 -8.67 -12.73
N TRP A 55 16.08 -9.67 -13.23
CA TRP A 55 15.11 -10.43 -12.44
C TRP A 55 15.63 -11.82 -12.15
N ASN A 56 15.57 -12.23 -10.88
CA ASN A 56 15.79 -13.61 -10.45
C ASN A 56 14.47 -14.37 -10.45
N TYR A 57 14.52 -15.68 -10.70
CA TYR A 57 13.40 -16.61 -10.51
C TYR A 57 13.69 -17.49 -9.29
N THR A 58 13.00 -17.27 -8.18
CA THR A 58 13.38 -17.81 -6.87
C THR A 58 12.20 -17.82 -5.89
N SER A 59 12.27 -18.67 -4.87
CA SER A 59 11.35 -18.70 -3.71
C SER A 59 11.80 -17.81 -2.56
N GLY A 60 12.97 -17.16 -2.69
CA GLY A 60 13.59 -16.38 -1.61
C GLY A 60 14.44 -17.22 -0.65
N LYS A 61 15.04 -16.56 0.34
CA LYS A 61 15.95 -17.11 1.36
C LYS A 61 15.25 -17.94 2.43
N TRP A 62 14.06 -17.51 2.85
CA TRP A 62 13.18 -18.28 3.74
C TRP A 62 11.86 -18.52 3.02
N THR A 63 11.51 -19.77 2.79
CA THR A 63 10.27 -20.14 2.11
C THR A 63 9.62 -21.33 2.80
N ALA A 64 8.30 -21.43 2.68
CA ALA A 64 7.55 -22.63 3.04
C ALA A 64 7.75 -23.76 2.02
N ASP A 65 7.94 -23.42 0.75
CA ASP A 65 8.07 -24.34 -0.37
C ASP A 65 9.12 -23.79 -1.37
N ALA A 66 10.16 -24.58 -1.65
CA ALA A 66 11.25 -24.17 -2.55
C ALA A 66 10.82 -24.14 -4.02
N GLU A 67 9.70 -24.78 -4.37
CA GLU A 67 9.12 -24.75 -5.71
C GLU A 67 8.10 -23.62 -5.90
N ASP A 68 7.68 -22.96 -4.82
CA ASP A 68 6.82 -21.76 -4.86
C ASP A 68 7.67 -20.53 -5.19
N LYS A 69 8.00 -20.40 -6.47
CA LYS A 69 8.92 -19.38 -6.99
C LYS A 69 8.16 -18.23 -7.61
N GLY A 70 8.63 -17.01 -7.34
CA GLY A 70 8.23 -15.79 -8.01
C GLY A 70 9.39 -15.14 -8.76
N ILE A 71 9.16 -13.90 -9.20
CA ILE A 71 10.22 -13.05 -9.75
C ILE A 71 10.71 -12.07 -8.69
N GLN A 72 12.02 -11.96 -8.53
CA GLN A 72 12.66 -11.12 -7.51
C GLN A 72 13.60 -10.10 -8.16
N THR A 73 13.59 -8.87 -7.65
CA THR A 73 14.58 -7.84 -8.00
C THR A 73 15.98 -8.27 -7.52
N SER A 74 17.02 -8.20 -8.36
CA SER A 74 18.33 -8.81 -8.06
C SER A 74 19.48 -7.83 -7.80
N GLU A 75 19.33 -6.57 -8.18
CA GLU A 75 20.37 -5.54 -8.16
C GLU A 75 19.90 -4.24 -7.48
N ASP A 76 20.72 -3.72 -6.57
CA ASP A 76 20.49 -2.46 -5.87
C ASP A 76 20.62 -1.26 -6.81
N TYR A 77 19.93 -0.16 -6.49
CA TYR A 77 19.92 1.09 -7.25
C TYR A 77 19.56 0.91 -8.74
N ARG A 78 18.46 0.18 -8.98
CA ARG A 78 17.97 -0.13 -10.33
C ARG A 78 16.52 0.21 -10.53
N PHE A 79 16.20 0.51 -11.80
CA PHE A 79 14.84 0.52 -12.32
C PHE A 79 14.48 -0.87 -12.83
N TYR A 80 13.30 -1.33 -12.49
CA TYR A 80 12.75 -2.62 -12.88
C TYR A 80 11.55 -2.38 -13.77
N ALA A 81 11.47 -3.05 -14.91
CA ALA A 81 10.33 -2.95 -15.81
C ALA A 81 10.07 -4.27 -16.55
N ILE A 82 8.94 -4.90 -16.27
CA ILE A 82 8.49 -6.14 -16.90
C ILE A 82 6.98 -6.11 -17.06
N SER A 83 6.45 -6.69 -18.14
CA SER A 83 5.00 -6.71 -18.39
C SER A 83 4.55 -8.00 -19.03
N ALA A 84 3.29 -8.37 -18.82
CA ALA A 84 2.64 -9.51 -19.42
C ALA A 84 1.34 -9.06 -20.11
N GLU A 85 1.11 -9.61 -21.30
CA GLU A 85 -0.10 -9.41 -22.08
C GLU A 85 -1.13 -10.49 -21.76
N PHE A 86 -2.40 -10.11 -21.70
CA PHE A 86 -3.54 -11.01 -21.57
C PHE A 86 -4.67 -10.60 -22.53
N PRO A 87 -5.67 -11.47 -22.78
CA PRO A 87 -6.78 -11.14 -23.67
C PRO A 87 -7.50 -9.85 -23.23
N GLU A 88 -7.62 -8.89 -24.15
CA GLU A 88 -8.24 -7.60 -23.87
C GLU A 88 -9.66 -7.76 -23.30
N PHE A 89 -9.97 -7.03 -22.23
CA PHE A 89 -11.29 -7.02 -21.64
C PHE A 89 -11.70 -5.65 -21.09
N SER A 90 -13.01 -5.47 -20.88
CA SER A 90 -13.59 -4.36 -20.13
C SER A 90 -14.16 -4.84 -18.81
N ASN A 91 -13.96 -4.06 -17.74
CA ASN A 91 -14.67 -4.26 -16.48
C ASN A 91 -16.06 -3.59 -16.46
N LYS A 92 -16.59 -3.09 -17.58
CA LYS A 92 -17.95 -2.56 -17.63
C LYS A 92 -18.95 -3.61 -17.13
N GLU A 93 -19.83 -3.20 -16.20
CA GLU A 93 -20.85 -4.05 -15.56
C GLU A 93 -20.29 -5.23 -14.74
N LYS A 94 -18.97 -5.28 -14.53
CA LYS A 94 -18.29 -6.34 -13.77
C LYS A 94 -17.49 -5.71 -12.63
N THR A 95 -17.39 -6.44 -11.52
CA THR A 95 -16.36 -6.14 -10.52
C THR A 95 -15.00 -6.37 -11.16
N LEU A 96 -14.02 -5.53 -10.86
CA LEU A 96 -12.61 -5.75 -11.16
C LEU A 96 -11.89 -6.07 -9.86
N VAL A 97 -11.20 -7.21 -9.82
CA VAL A 97 -10.31 -7.57 -8.73
C VAL A 97 -8.89 -7.63 -9.27
N LEU A 98 -7.97 -6.92 -8.64
CA LEU A 98 -6.53 -6.95 -8.88
C LEU A 98 -5.85 -7.41 -7.60
N GLN A 99 -5.20 -8.57 -7.63
CA GLN A 99 -4.56 -9.16 -6.46
C GLN A 99 -3.15 -9.62 -6.81
N PHE A 100 -2.22 -9.50 -5.87
CA PHE A 100 -0.88 -10.09 -5.99
C PHE A 100 -0.26 -10.26 -4.61
N SER A 101 0.74 -11.14 -4.50
CA SER A 101 1.59 -11.23 -3.32
C SER A 101 2.93 -10.55 -3.56
N VAL A 102 3.43 -9.85 -2.55
CA VAL A 102 4.76 -9.24 -2.55
C VAL A 102 5.46 -9.49 -1.23
N LYS A 103 6.76 -9.75 -1.31
CA LYS A 103 7.63 -9.98 -0.16
C LYS A 103 8.83 -9.07 -0.25
N HIS A 104 9.01 -8.23 0.76
CA HIS A 104 10.19 -7.35 0.89
C HIS A 104 11.28 -8.04 1.71
N GLU A 105 11.81 -9.15 1.18
CA GLU A 105 12.77 -10.02 1.86
C GLU A 105 13.99 -9.27 2.41
N GLN A 106 14.41 -8.21 1.73
CA GLN A 106 15.61 -7.44 2.02
C GLN A 106 15.47 -6.42 3.15
N LYS A 107 14.30 -6.32 3.79
CA LYS A 107 13.94 -5.22 4.71
C LYS A 107 14.01 -3.89 3.96
N LEU A 108 13.07 -3.70 3.04
CA LEU A 108 13.06 -2.58 2.10
C LEU A 108 13.00 -1.23 2.84
N ASP A 109 13.91 -0.33 2.49
CA ASP A 109 14.03 1.03 3.04
C ASP A 109 13.46 2.08 2.08
N CYS A 110 13.75 1.96 0.78
CA CYS A 110 13.16 2.77 -0.27
C CYS A 110 13.03 2.02 -1.60
N GLY A 111 11.78 1.79 -2.01
CA GLY A 111 11.41 1.24 -3.29
C GLY A 111 9.91 0.97 -3.41
N GLY A 112 9.45 0.80 -4.65
CA GLY A 112 8.08 0.40 -4.91
C GLY A 112 7.88 -1.11 -4.76
N GLY A 113 6.65 -1.50 -4.45
CA GLY A 113 6.16 -2.88 -4.44
C GLY A 113 4.82 -3.03 -5.17
N TYR A 114 4.49 -2.13 -6.08
CA TYR A 114 3.19 -2.04 -6.75
C TYR A 114 3.18 -2.61 -8.17
N ILE A 115 1.99 -2.90 -8.69
CA ILE A 115 1.77 -3.30 -10.07
C ILE A 115 0.87 -2.30 -10.80
N LYS A 116 0.89 -2.34 -12.12
CA LYS A 116 0.10 -1.50 -13.01
C LYS A 116 -0.78 -2.36 -13.90
N LEU A 117 -2.04 -1.95 -14.09
CA LEU A 117 -2.89 -2.40 -15.19
C LEU A 117 -2.86 -1.37 -16.30
N LEU A 118 -2.64 -1.80 -17.54
CA LEU A 118 -2.55 -0.94 -18.71
C LEU A 118 -3.65 -1.25 -19.72
N SER A 119 -4.10 -0.20 -20.40
CA SER A 119 -5.09 -0.29 -21.47
C SER A 119 -4.47 -0.02 -22.84
N GLY A 120 -5.07 -0.60 -23.88
CA GLY A 120 -4.68 -0.39 -25.27
C GLY A 120 -3.33 -1.02 -25.62
N ASP A 121 -2.86 -0.81 -26.84
CA ASP A 121 -1.59 -1.35 -27.32
C ASP A 121 -0.40 -0.60 -26.71
N ILE A 122 0.49 -1.32 -26.03
CA ILE A 122 1.78 -0.80 -25.55
C ILE A 122 2.95 -1.52 -26.23
N ASP A 123 4.05 -0.80 -26.42
CA ASP A 123 5.33 -1.42 -26.75
C ASP A 123 5.95 -1.94 -25.44
N GLN A 124 5.75 -3.22 -25.12
CA GLN A 124 6.26 -3.86 -23.90
C GLN A 124 7.79 -3.74 -23.76
N LYS A 125 8.52 -3.58 -24.88
CA LYS A 125 9.99 -3.36 -24.87
C LYS A 125 10.38 -1.94 -24.48
N LYS A 126 9.43 -1.01 -24.48
CA LYS A 126 9.62 0.38 -24.03
C LYS A 126 8.83 0.70 -22.76
N PHE A 127 8.21 -0.31 -22.14
CA PHE A 127 7.46 -0.15 -20.90
C PHE A 127 8.35 0.43 -19.80
N GLY A 128 7.91 1.51 -19.16
CA GLY A 128 8.69 2.27 -18.19
C GLY A 128 7.87 3.34 -17.47
N GLY A 129 8.53 4.20 -16.70
CA GLY A 129 7.89 5.21 -15.85
C GLY A 129 6.86 6.11 -16.55
N ASP A 130 7.13 6.49 -17.80
CA ASP A 130 6.26 7.37 -18.60
C ASP A 130 5.16 6.62 -19.37
N THR A 131 5.12 5.28 -19.29
CA THR A 131 4.08 4.51 -19.99
C THR A 131 2.72 4.76 -19.33
N PRO A 132 1.70 5.22 -20.09
CA PRO A 132 0.36 5.41 -19.55
C PRO A 132 -0.21 4.10 -18.99
N TYR A 133 -0.71 4.14 -17.76
CA TYR A 133 -1.41 3.03 -17.12
C TYR A 133 -2.83 3.44 -16.77
N SER A 134 -3.71 2.47 -16.56
CA SER A 134 -5.10 2.68 -16.14
C SER A 134 -5.24 2.67 -14.62
N ILE A 135 -4.59 1.71 -13.96
CA ILE A 135 -4.61 1.55 -12.51
C ILE A 135 -3.20 1.24 -12.04
N MET A 136 -2.74 1.88 -10.96
CA MET A 136 -1.53 1.48 -10.22
C MET A 136 -1.95 1.14 -8.80
N PHE A 137 -1.55 -0.04 -8.31
CA PHE A 137 -1.95 -0.54 -7.01
C PHE A 137 -0.84 -1.32 -6.32
N GLY A 138 -0.61 -1.05 -5.04
CA GLY A 138 0.32 -1.81 -4.19
C GLY A 138 1.15 -0.96 -3.24
N PRO A 139 1.99 -1.59 -2.40
CA PRO A 139 2.81 -0.90 -1.42
C PRO A 139 3.91 -0.05 -2.05
N ASP A 140 4.23 1.05 -1.38
CA ASP A 140 5.36 1.93 -1.68
C ASP A 140 6.00 2.38 -0.37
N ILE A 141 7.28 2.08 -0.24
CA ILE A 141 8.07 2.34 0.97
C ILE A 141 9.21 3.25 0.56
N CYS A 142 9.37 4.39 1.22
CA CYS A 142 10.57 5.21 1.11
C CYS A 142 10.80 6.02 2.38
N GLY A 143 11.77 5.55 3.18
CA GLY A 143 12.12 6.12 4.47
C GLY A 143 10.96 6.07 5.47
N TYR A 144 10.91 7.06 6.36
CA TYR A 144 9.88 7.17 7.40
C TYR A 144 8.61 7.88 6.92
N THR A 145 8.69 8.61 5.80
CA THR A 145 7.60 9.49 5.34
C THR A 145 6.64 8.79 4.39
N THR A 146 7.09 7.75 3.70
CA THR A 146 6.27 7.02 2.71
C THR A 146 6.23 5.56 3.08
N LYS A 147 5.09 5.10 3.63
CA LYS A 147 4.80 3.70 3.96
C LYS A 147 3.32 3.44 3.73
N LYS A 148 2.92 3.44 2.46
CA LYS A 148 1.51 3.45 2.08
C LYS A 148 1.24 2.56 0.88
N VAL A 149 -0.02 2.18 0.73
CA VAL A 149 -0.54 1.51 -0.46
C VAL A 149 -1.00 2.57 -1.45
N HIS A 150 -0.40 2.59 -2.64
CA HIS A 150 -0.94 3.33 -3.77
C HIS A 150 -2.22 2.67 -4.27
N ALA A 151 -3.22 3.48 -4.57
CA ALA A 151 -4.40 3.10 -5.34
C ALA A 151 -4.72 4.28 -6.25
N ILE A 152 -4.19 4.24 -7.47
CA ILE A 152 -4.21 5.37 -8.41
C ILE A 152 -5.05 4.98 -9.62
N PHE A 153 -5.98 5.86 -9.97
CA PHE A 153 -6.77 5.75 -11.20
C PHE A 153 -6.31 6.79 -12.21
N THR A 154 -6.15 6.40 -13.47
CA THR A 154 -5.81 7.34 -14.55
C THR A 154 -7.05 7.66 -15.37
N ARG A 155 -7.41 8.95 -15.42
CA ARG A 155 -8.55 9.48 -16.18
C ARG A 155 -8.14 10.75 -16.90
N ASP A 156 -8.54 10.88 -18.17
CA ASP A 156 -8.24 12.05 -19.01
C ASP A 156 -6.74 12.43 -19.04
N GLY A 157 -5.87 11.42 -19.01
CA GLY A 157 -4.41 11.59 -18.98
C GLY A 157 -3.83 12.06 -17.65
N LYS A 158 -4.64 12.13 -16.58
CA LYS A 158 -4.23 12.51 -15.23
C LYS A 158 -4.30 11.32 -14.27
N ASN A 159 -3.27 11.20 -13.45
CA ASN A 159 -3.20 10.22 -12.36
C ASN A 159 -3.87 10.81 -11.12
N HIS A 160 -4.93 10.16 -10.66
CA HIS A 160 -5.68 10.54 -9.45
C HIS A 160 -5.28 9.59 -8.33
N LEU A 161 -4.61 10.14 -7.32
CA LEU A 161 -4.21 9.39 -6.13
C LEU A 161 -5.38 9.32 -5.14
N ILE A 162 -5.46 8.22 -4.41
CA ILE A 162 -6.39 8.09 -3.28
C ILE A 162 -6.05 9.15 -2.22
N LYS A 163 -7.08 9.80 -1.69
CA LYS A 163 -6.96 10.81 -0.62
C LYS A 163 -6.68 10.21 0.74
N LYS A 164 -7.10 8.95 0.92
CA LYS A 164 -6.97 8.19 2.15
C LYS A 164 -5.57 7.59 2.23
N GLU A 165 -4.95 7.70 3.39
CA GLU A 165 -3.68 7.04 3.66
C GLU A 165 -3.96 5.62 4.14
N VAL A 166 -3.52 4.64 3.36
CA VAL A 166 -3.64 3.21 3.68
C VAL A 166 -2.25 2.70 4.00
N PRO A 167 -1.94 2.30 5.25
CA PRO A 167 -0.62 1.79 5.60
C PRO A 167 -0.34 0.47 4.88
N CYS A 168 0.90 0.27 4.45
CA CYS A 168 1.38 -1.02 3.95
C CYS A 168 2.13 -1.79 5.05
N GLU A 169 2.25 -3.10 4.86
CA GLU A 169 3.07 -3.93 5.73
C GLU A 169 4.55 -3.70 5.41
N THR A 170 5.42 -3.72 6.43
CA THR A 170 6.84 -3.34 6.31
C THR A 170 7.80 -4.36 6.90
N ASP A 171 7.30 -5.55 7.23
CA ASP A 171 8.16 -6.65 7.63
C ASP A 171 8.74 -7.37 6.39
N GLN A 172 9.37 -8.52 6.60
CA GLN A 172 10.10 -9.27 5.60
C GLN A 172 9.37 -10.55 5.13
N LEU A 173 8.10 -10.68 5.48
CA LEU A 173 7.23 -11.78 5.10
C LEU A 173 6.47 -11.45 3.81
N THR A 174 5.85 -12.47 3.24
CA THR A 174 4.96 -12.31 2.09
C THR A 174 3.62 -11.74 2.56
N HIS A 175 3.14 -10.71 1.86
CA HIS A 175 1.80 -10.15 2.06
C HIS A 175 1.01 -10.12 0.75
N VAL A 176 -0.30 -10.28 0.85
CA VAL A 176 -1.23 -10.24 -0.30
C VAL A 176 -1.97 -8.92 -0.31
N TYR A 177 -1.91 -8.21 -1.43
CA TYR A 177 -2.64 -6.97 -1.65
C TYR A 177 -3.76 -7.22 -2.65
N THR A 178 -4.99 -6.86 -2.28
CA THR A 178 -6.18 -7.04 -3.12
C THR A 178 -6.92 -5.71 -3.27
N PHE A 179 -7.13 -5.28 -4.51
CA PHE A 179 -7.94 -4.13 -4.85
C PHE A 179 -9.19 -4.56 -5.60
N VAL A 180 -10.36 -4.21 -5.04
CA VAL A 180 -11.66 -4.55 -5.61
C VAL A 180 -12.37 -3.26 -6.00
N VAL A 181 -12.76 -3.13 -7.26
CA VAL A 181 -13.52 -1.99 -7.81
C VAL A 181 -14.84 -2.50 -8.36
N ARG A 182 -15.97 -1.95 -7.91
CA ARG A 182 -17.31 -2.46 -8.22
C ARG A 182 -18.10 -1.54 -9.17
N PRO A 183 -19.12 -2.08 -9.87
CA PRO A 183 -20.00 -1.29 -10.73
C PRO A 183 -20.86 -0.23 -10.04
N ASP A 184 -20.95 -0.25 -8.72
CA ASP A 184 -21.66 0.75 -7.90
C ASP A 184 -20.74 1.88 -7.43
N ASP A 185 -19.58 2.05 -8.09
CA ASP A 185 -18.56 3.07 -7.80
C ASP A 185 -17.97 2.97 -6.38
N THR A 186 -18.02 1.77 -5.79
CA THR A 186 -17.36 1.46 -4.52
C THR A 186 -16.07 0.66 -4.73
N TYR A 187 -15.18 0.73 -3.74
CA TYR A 187 -13.95 -0.05 -3.72
C TYR A 187 -13.66 -0.67 -2.36
N SER A 188 -12.83 -1.72 -2.36
CA SER A 188 -12.20 -2.26 -1.16
C SER A 188 -10.70 -2.46 -1.42
N ILE A 189 -9.87 -2.13 -0.44
CA ILE A 189 -8.46 -2.51 -0.37
C ILE A 189 -8.32 -3.49 0.79
N LEU A 190 -7.84 -4.69 0.49
CA LEU A 190 -7.54 -5.72 1.47
C LEU A 190 -6.04 -5.97 1.49
N ILE A 191 -5.53 -6.25 2.68
CA ILE A 191 -4.18 -6.76 2.89
C ILE A 191 -4.33 -8.05 3.69
N ASP A 192 -3.75 -9.14 3.20
CA ASP A 192 -3.78 -10.45 3.85
C ASP A 192 -5.21 -10.95 4.09
N ASN A 193 -6.08 -10.74 3.08
CA ASN A 193 -7.54 -10.99 3.14
C ASN A 193 -8.32 -10.19 4.21
N ASN A 194 -7.69 -9.20 4.86
CA ASN A 194 -8.36 -8.30 5.80
C ASN A 194 -8.68 -6.96 5.11
N GLU A 195 -9.94 -6.52 5.16
CA GLU A 195 -10.33 -5.21 4.62
C GLU A 195 -9.69 -4.09 5.46
N LYS A 196 -8.79 -3.33 4.83
CA LYS A 196 -8.09 -2.19 5.46
C LYS A 196 -8.76 -0.87 5.11
N GLN A 197 -9.38 -0.79 3.93
CA GLN A 197 -10.07 0.41 3.49
C GLN A 197 -11.21 0.08 2.53
N THR A 198 -12.33 0.80 2.68
CA THR A 198 -13.48 0.75 1.76
C THR A 198 -14.09 2.14 1.62
N GLY A 199 -14.74 2.41 0.49
CA GLY A 199 -15.33 3.72 0.24
C GLY A 199 -15.87 3.86 -1.18
N SER A 200 -15.99 5.11 -1.63
CA SER A 200 -16.51 5.45 -2.95
C SER A 200 -15.48 6.20 -3.79
N LEU A 201 -15.45 5.89 -5.09
CA LEU A 201 -14.62 6.58 -6.07
C LEU A 201 -14.92 8.09 -6.12
N TYR A 202 -16.15 8.52 -5.78
CA TYR A 202 -16.55 9.93 -5.74
C TYR A 202 -15.92 10.72 -4.57
N SER A 203 -15.73 10.08 -3.41
CA SER A 203 -15.27 10.77 -2.20
C SER A 203 -13.76 10.70 -2.04
N ASP A 204 -13.18 9.56 -2.41
CA ASP A 204 -11.83 9.20 -2.03
C ASP A 204 -10.79 9.49 -3.12
N TRP A 205 -11.23 9.95 -4.30
CA TRP A 205 -10.37 10.51 -5.36
C TRP A 205 -10.92 11.84 -5.86
N ASP A 206 -10.06 12.64 -6.49
CA ASP A 206 -10.44 13.88 -7.20
C ASP A 206 -10.61 13.62 -8.70
N ILE A 207 -11.40 12.61 -9.08
CA ILE A 207 -11.68 12.26 -10.49
C ILE A 207 -12.70 13.24 -11.09
N LEU A 208 -13.81 13.45 -10.40
CA LEU A 208 -14.87 14.37 -10.82
C LEU A 208 -14.79 15.67 -10.01
N PRO A 209 -15.29 16.79 -10.56
CA PRO A 209 -15.49 18.02 -9.79
C PRO A 209 -16.33 17.77 -8.52
N PRO A 210 -16.17 18.59 -7.47
CA PRO A 210 -16.96 18.42 -6.25
C PRO A 210 -18.44 18.65 -6.52
N LYS A 211 -19.30 17.82 -5.92
CA LYS A 211 -20.78 17.95 -6.03
C LYS A 211 -21.29 19.26 -5.45
N GLN A 212 -20.59 19.82 -4.46
CA GLN A 212 -20.93 21.05 -3.78
C GLN A 212 -19.69 21.94 -3.62
N ILE A 213 -19.87 23.24 -3.79
CA ILE A 213 -18.86 24.26 -3.51
C ILE A 213 -19.36 25.18 -2.41
N LYS A 214 -18.44 25.86 -1.71
CA LYS A 214 -18.84 26.97 -0.85
C LYS A 214 -19.43 28.07 -1.71
N ASP A 215 -20.54 28.65 -1.26
CA ASP A 215 -21.18 29.74 -1.97
C ASP A 215 -20.19 30.92 -2.13
N PRO A 216 -19.79 31.26 -3.37
CA PRO A 216 -18.83 32.34 -3.60
C PRO A 216 -19.40 33.71 -3.22
N ASP A 217 -20.73 33.84 -3.15
CA ASP A 217 -21.43 35.07 -2.78
C ASP A 217 -21.73 35.14 -1.27
N ALA A 218 -21.48 34.06 -0.51
CA ALA A 218 -21.69 34.05 0.94
C ALA A 218 -20.68 34.96 1.65
N LYS A 219 -21.20 36.05 2.22
CA LYS A 219 -20.45 36.97 3.08
C LYS A 219 -20.82 36.75 4.53
N LYS A 220 -19.83 36.86 5.42
CA LYS A 220 -20.08 36.91 6.85
C LYS A 220 -20.98 38.13 7.15
N PRO A 221 -22.09 37.97 7.86
CA PRO A 221 -22.95 39.10 8.23
C PRO A 221 -22.16 40.15 9.02
N GLU A 222 -22.45 41.44 8.81
CA GLU A 222 -21.78 42.54 9.51
C GLU A 222 -22.06 42.54 11.03
N ASP A 223 -23.21 41.98 11.42
CA ASP A 223 -23.67 41.82 12.80
C ASP A 223 -23.22 40.50 13.45
N TRP A 224 -22.40 39.70 12.76
CA TRP A 224 -21.96 38.41 13.27
C TRP A 224 -20.82 38.56 14.29
N ASP A 225 -21.16 38.33 15.56
CA ASP A 225 -20.21 38.30 16.67
C ASP A 225 -19.48 36.95 16.76
N ASP A 226 -18.15 36.98 16.66
CA ASP A 226 -17.29 35.81 16.87
C ASP A 226 -16.86 35.66 18.33
N ASN A 227 -17.21 36.62 19.21
CA ASN A 227 -16.81 36.58 20.60
C ASN A 227 -17.56 35.46 21.33
N GLU A 228 -16.79 34.51 21.86
CA GLU A 228 -17.30 33.40 22.66
C GLU A 228 -17.89 33.86 24.00
N TYR A 229 -17.47 35.05 24.47
CA TYR A 229 -17.92 35.65 25.71
C TYR A 229 -18.61 36.99 25.43
N ILE A 230 -19.81 37.15 25.97
CA ILE A 230 -20.51 38.43 26.02
C ILE A 230 -20.37 38.95 27.44
N PRO A 231 -19.90 40.20 27.66
CA PRO A 231 -19.89 40.79 28.98
C PRO A 231 -21.33 40.88 29.50
N ASP A 232 -21.58 40.39 30.71
CA ASP A 232 -22.90 40.48 31.33
C ASP A 232 -23.25 41.97 31.54
N PRO A 233 -24.29 42.49 30.87
CA PRO A 233 -24.64 43.91 30.94
C PRO A 233 -25.14 44.33 32.33
N GLU A 234 -25.55 43.39 33.18
CA GLU A 234 -25.97 43.63 34.56
C GLU A 234 -24.82 43.52 35.56
N ASP A 235 -23.65 43.00 35.13
CA ASP A 235 -22.50 42.85 36.00
C ASP A 235 -21.87 44.21 36.30
N LYS A 236 -21.86 44.55 37.59
CA LYS A 236 -21.25 45.77 38.12
C LYS A 236 -20.24 45.33 39.15
N LYS A 237 -19.00 45.79 38.98
CA LYS A 237 -17.92 45.56 39.93
C LYS A 237 -18.42 45.86 41.36
N PRO A 238 -18.54 44.85 42.24
CA PRO A 238 -19.09 45.04 43.58
C PRO A 238 -18.12 45.89 44.42
N GLU A 239 -18.67 46.63 45.40
CA GLU A 239 -17.88 47.41 46.35
C GLU A 239 -16.90 46.49 47.11
N GLY A 240 -15.60 46.81 47.10
CA GLY A 240 -14.55 46.01 47.75
C GLY A 240 -13.92 44.90 46.90
N TYR A 241 -14.26 44.79 45.60
CA TYR A 241 -13.68 43.77 44.70
C TYR A 241 -12.15 43.83 44.59
N ASP A 242 -11.55 45.02 44.70
CA ASP A 242 -10.08 45.20 44.65
C ASP A 242 -9.37 44.73 45.92
N ASP A 243 -10.11 44.46 47.00
CA ASP A 243 -9.59 44.06 48.31
C ASP A 243 -9.59 42.53 48.51
N ILE A 244 -9.99 41.76 47.49
CA ILE A 244 -10.05 40.29 47.53
C ILE A 244 -8.66 39.70 47.18
N PRO A 245 -8.11 38.77 47.99
CA PRO A 245 -6.82 38.14 47.73
C PRO A 245 -6.76 37.42 46.36
N LYS A 246 -5.58 37.49 45.72
CA LYS A 246 -5.36 37.09 44.32
C LYS A 246 -5.65 35.61 43.99
N GLU A 247 -5.65 34.71 44.97
CA GLU A 247 -5.86 33.28 44.74
C GLU A 247 -6.72 32.66 45.84
N ILE A 248 -7.70 31.87 45.42
CA ILE A 248 -8.51 30.96 46.24
C ILE A 248 -8.57 29.63 45.47
N PRO A 249 -8.38 28.45 46.09
CA PRO A 249 -8.41 27.19 45.35
C PRO A 249 -9.83 26.84 44.90
N ASP A 250 -10.02 26.60 43.59
CA ASP A 250 -11.29 26.15 43.03
C ASP A 250 -11.29 24.61 42.91
N THR A 251 -12.25 23.95 43.58
CA THR A 251 -12.38 22.48 43.61
C THR A 251 -13.45 21.93 42.65
N ASP A 252 -14.14 22.76 41.86
CA ASP A 252 -15.29 22.31 41.06
C ASP A 252 -15.36 22.90 39.63
N ALA A 253 -14.23 23.29 39.05
CA ALA A 253 -14.19 23.85 37.70
C ALA A 253 -14.64 22.84 36.62
N LYS A 254 -15.88 22.98 36.12
CA LYS A 254 -16.40 22.28 34.93
C LYS A 254 -16.38 23.19 33.71
N LYS A 255 -15.72 22.74 32.64
CA LYS A 255 -15.63 23.40 31.34
C LYS A 255 -16.89 23.12 30.51
N TYR A 256 -17.72 24.14 30.27
CA TYR A 256 -18.76 24.09 29.23
C TYR A 256 -18.20 24.70 27.94
N ILE A 257 -18.31 23.95 26.83
CA ILE A 257 -17.97 24.40 25.47
C ILE A 257 -19.29 24.58 24.73
N LEU A 258 -19.53 25.75 24.14
CA LEU A 258 -20.41 25.90 22.96
C LEU A 258 -20.31 27.34 22.41
N SER A 259 -19.44 27.55 21.42
CA SER A 259 -19.60 28.63 20.44
C SER A 259 -19.64 28.03 19.02
N ARG A 260 -20.65 28.40 18.23
CA ARG A 260 -20.81 27.95 16.84
C ARG A 260 -20.09 28.93 15.92
N ARG A 261 -18.89 28.56 15.46
CA ARG A 261 -18.14 29.28 14.42
C ARG A 261 -18.99 29.46 13.15
N TRP A 262 -19.00 30.67 12.56
CA TRP A 262 -19.65 30.91 11.27
C TRP A 262 -19.14 29.91 10.22
N ASN A 263 -20.05 29.24 9.51
CA ASN A 263 -19.72 28.26 8.49
C ASN A 263 -20.37 28.69 7.17
N LEU A 264 -19.59 28.78 6.09
CA LEU A 264 -20.11 29.13 4.76
C LEU A 264 -21.12 28.07 4.32
N THR A 265 -22.25 28.53 3.78
CA THR A 265 -23.24 27.65 3.17
C THR A 265 -22.64 27.00 1.92
N SER A 266 -22.76 25.67 1.83
CA SER A 266 -22.40 24.92 0.61
C SER A 266 -23.58 24.92 -0.36
N ILE A 267 -23.33 25.20 -1.63
CA ILE A 267 -24.31 25.17 -2.73
C ILE A 267 -23.94 24.07 -3.75
N PRO A 268 -24.91 23.50 -4.48
CA PRO A 268 -24.62 22.58 -5.57
C PRO A 268 -23.69 23.21 -6.62
N PHE A 269 -22.71 22.46 -7.09
CA PHE A 269 -21.85 22.92 -8.17
C PHE A 269 -22.59 22.77 -9.50
N ALA A 270 -22.97 23.88 -10.13
CA ALA A 270 -23.81 23.89 -11.34
C ALA A 270 -23.20 23.13 -12.52
N ASP A 271 -21.87 23.07 -12.60
CA ASP A 271 -21.14 22.36 -13.66
C ASP A 271 -20.78 20.91 -13.30
N PHE A 272 -21.29 20.39 -12.17
CA PHE A 272 -21.11 18.97 -11.83
C PHE A 272 -21.78 18.09 -12.88
N LYS A 273 -21.00 17.23 -13.53
CA LYS A 273 -21.47 16.20 -14.43
C LYS A 273 -21.16 14.85 -13.82
N ASP A 274 -22.21 14.10 -13.54
CA ASP A 274 -22.10 12.74 -13.05
C ASP A 274 -21.56 11.83 -14.15
N ASP A 275 -20.73 10.87 -13.78
CA ASP A 275 -20.22 9.84 -14.68
C ASP A 275 -20.51 8.46 -14.06
N PRO A 276 -21.55 7.76 -14.52
CA PRO A 276 -21.88 6.43 -14.01
C PRO A 276 -20.87 5.34 -14.45
N TYR A 277 -19.81 5.73 -15.16
CA TYR A 277 -18.76 4.84 -15.65
C TYR A 277 -17.38 5.23 -15.13
N ILE A 278 -17.26 5.95 -14.00
CA ILE A 278 -15.96 6.29 -13.37
C ILE A 278 -15.14 5.06 -12.94
N TYR A 279 -15.77 3.91 -12.75
CA TYR A 279 -15.07 2.65 -12.49
C TYR A 279 -14.58 1.93 -13.77
N VAL A 280 -15.11 2.29 -14.95
CA VAL A 280 -14.94 1.51 -16.19
C VAL A 280 -13.65 1.84 -16.94
N TYR A 281 -12.88 0.80 -17.23
CA TYR A 281 -11.80 0.77 -18.20
C TYR A 281 -12.20 -0.15 -19.37
N PRO A 282 -12.20 0.36 -20.62
CA PRO A 282 -12.77 -0.38 -21.74
C PRO A 282 -11.84 -1.45 -22.32
N ASN A 283 -10.52 -1.24 -22.26
CA ASN A 283 -9.56 -2.01 -23.07
C ASN A 283 -8.35 -2.47 -22.23
N LEU A 284 -8.57 -3.03 -21.04
CA LEU A 284 -7.49 -3.55 -20.19
C LEU A 284 -6.83 -4.75 -20.86
N ARG A 285 -5.49 -4.77 -20.94
CA ARG A 285 -4.77 -5.78 -21.72
C ARG A 285 -3.42 -6.21 -21.16
N TYR A 286 -2.80 -5.41 -20.28
CA TYR A 286 -1.49 -5.74 -19.72
C TYR A 286 -1.44 -5.58 -18.20
N VAL A 287 -0.66 -6.45 -17.55
CA VAL A 287 -0.13 -6.21 -16.21
C VAL A 287 1.34 -5.82 -16.37
N GLY A 288 1.79 -4.81 -15.64
CA GLY A 288 3.18 -4.40 -15.62
C GLY A 288 3.70 -4.16 -14.22
N ILE A 289 4.95 -4.50 -13.97
CA ILE A 289 5.68 -4.12 -12.77
C ILE A 289 6.76 -3.13 -13.22
N GLU A 290 6.65 -1.89 -12.76
CA GLU A 290 7.62 -0.83 -13.05
C GLU A 290 7.96 -0.11 -11.75
N LEU A 291 9.23 -0.19 -11.33
CA LEU A 291 9.66 0.21 -9.99
C LEU A 291 11.05 0.82 -10.02
N TRP A 292 11.31 1.67 -9.04
CA TRP A 292 12.67 1.97 -8.57
C TRP A 292 12.89 1.28 -7.23
N GLN A 293 14.06 0.68 -7.01
CA GLN A 293 14.45 0.16 -5.70
C GLN A 293 15.89 0.55 -5.37
N VAL A 294 16.08 1.08 -4.16
CA VAL A 294 17.40 1.33 -3.57
C VAL A 294 18.03 0.00 -3.20
N LYS A 295 17.36 -0.79 -2.36
CA LYS A 295 17.76 -2.15 -2.01
C LYS A 295 16.87 -3.17 -2.69
N SER A 296 17.47 -4.09 -3.44
CA SER A 296 16.81 -5.18 -4.17
C SER A 296 16.50 -6.39 -3.29
N GLY A 297 15.67 -7.30 -3.77
CA GLY A 297 15.22 -8.50 -3.06
C GLY A 297 13.70 -8.61 -2.92
N THR A 298 12.94 -7.70 -3.54
CA THR A 298 11.47 -7.78 -3.52
C THR A 298 11.00 -8.83 -4.49
N LEU A 299 10.22 -9.78 -3.97
CA LEU A 299 9.69 -10.92 -4.71
C LEU A 299 8.20 -10.70 -4.97
N PHE A 300 7.78 -10.87 -6.22
CA PHE A 300 6.39 -10.81 -6.67
C PHE A 300 5.92 -12.19 -7.10
N ASP A 301 4.69 -12.53 -6.72
CA ASP A 301 4.04 -13.77 -7.12
C ASP A 301 2.50 -13.65 -7.07
N ASN A 302 1.78 -14.69 -7.49
CA ASN A 302 0.35 -14.87 -7.31
C ASN A 302 -0.50 -13.70 -7.85
N ILE A 303 -0.16 -13.20 -9.04
CA ILE A 303 -0.85 -12.07 -9.67
C ILE A 303 -2.14 -12.57 -10.30
N LEU A 304 -3.26 -11.96 -9.91
CA LEU A 304 -4.60 -12.33 -10.32
C LEU A 304 -5.38 -11.08 -10.75
N VAL A 305 -6.03 -11.19 -11.91
CA VAL A 305 -7.04 -10.25 -12.39
C VAL A 305 -8.31 -11.03 -12.69
N CYS A 306 -9.39 -10.77 -11.95
CA CYS A 306 -10.66 -11.47 -12.10
C CYS A 306 -11.87 -10.56 -11.81
N ASN A 307 -13.07 -11.11 -11.84
CA ASN A 307 -14.31 -10.39 -11.54
C ASN A 307 -15.03 -10.83 -10.25
N ASP A 308 -14.42 -11.68 -9.44
CA ASP A 308 -15.05 -12.27 -8.26
C ASP A 308 -14.16 -12.13 -7.01
N PRO A 309 -14.53 -11.27 -6.05
CA PRO A 309 -13.80 -11.12 -4.79
C PRO A 309 -13.71 -12.42 -3.97
N GLU A 310 -14.72 -13.30 -4.04
CA GLU A 310 -14.70 -14.56 -3.30
C GLU A 310 -13.75 -15.58 -3.93
N TYR A 311 -13.61 -15.56 -5.26
CA TYR A 311 -12.56 -16.33 -5.95
C TYR A 311 -11.17 -15.83 -5.55
N ALA A 312 -10.95 -14.51 -5.55
CA ALA A 312 -9.67 -13.92 -5.18
C ALA A 312 -9.27 -14.23 -3.73
N LYS A 313 -10.23 -14.17 -2.80
CA LYS A 313 -10.04 -14.57 -1.41
C LYS A 313 -9.58 -16.03 -1.29
N LYS A 314 -10.27 -16.96 -1.97
CA LYS A 314 -9.90 -18.39 -1.98
C LYS A 314 -8.53 -18.61 -2.60
N PHE A 315 -8.24 -17.93 -3.71
CA PHE A 315 -6.94 -17.98 -4.35
C PHE A 315 -5.83 -17.55 -3.39
N ALA A 316 -6.02 -16.46 -2.63
CA ALA A 316 -5.06 -16.03 -1.60
C ALA A 316 -4.93 -17.02 -0.45
N GLU A 317 -6.01 -17.71 -0.05
CA GLU A 317 -5.96 -18.78 0.98
C GLU A 317 -5.19 -20.02 0.48
N GLU A 318 -5.37 -20.38 -0.79
CA GLU A 318 -4.75 -21.56 -1.41
C GLU A 318 -3.26 -21.36 -1.74
N THR A 319 -2.82 -20.12 -1.95
CA THR A 319 -1.42 -19.76 -2.23
C THR A 319 -0.73 -19.28 -0.95
N TRP A 320 -0.77 -17.98 -0.67
CA TRP A 320 -0.14 -17.36 0.50
C TRP A 320 -0.64 -17.93 1.82
N GLY A 321 -1.95 -18.08 1.99
CA GLY A 321 -2.57 -18.47 3.26
C GLY A 321 -2.13 -19.85 3.75
N LYS A 322 -1.85 -20.76 2.81
CA LYS A 322 -1.30 -22.10 3.07
C LYS A 322 0.16 -22.05 3.53
N ASN A 323 0.94 -21.07 3.07
CA ASN A 323 2.39 -21.01 3.21
C ASN A 323 2.86 -20.06 4.32
N LYS A 324 2.07 -19.04 4.70
CA LYS A 324 2.48 -17.95 5.60
C LYS A 324 3.03 -18.39 6.96
N ASP A 325 2.46 -19.42 7.59
CA ASP A 325 2.88 -19.84 8.95
C ASP A 325 4.24 -20.58 8.88
N ALA A 326 4.44 -21.38 7.84
CA ALA A 326 5.70 -22.06 7.58
C ALA A 326 6.79 -21.09 7.13
N GLU A 327 6.45 -20.11 6.28
CA GLU A 327 7.37 -19.03 5.92
C GLU A 327 7.80 -18.25 7.16
N LYS A 328 6.86 -17.88 8.03
CA LYS A 328 7.17 -17.19 9.28
C LYS A 328 8.10 -18.01 10.18
N ALA A 329 7.86 -19.32 10.32
CA ALA A 329 8.73 -20.17 11.10
C ALA A 329 10.16 -20.24 10.51
N ALA A 330 10.28 -20.34 9.19
CA ALA A 330 11.57 -20.32 8.50
C ALA A 330 12.30 -18.96 8.66
N PHE A 331 11.55 -17.85 8.62
CA PHE A 331 12.09 -16.52 8.89
C PHE A 331 12.60 -16.40 10.34
N ASP A 332 11.77 -16.77 11.32
CA ASP A 332 12.13 -16.70 12.74
C ASP A 332 13.35 -17.60 13.06
N GLU A 333 13.53 -18.73 12.35
CA GLU A 333 14.73 -19.56 12.45
C GLU A 333 15.95 -18.90 11.80
N ALA A 334 15.78 -18.28 10.63
CA ALA A 334 16.86 -17.59 9.93
C ALA A 334 17.39 -16.37 10.71
N GLU A 335 16.50 -15.58 11.33
CA GLU A 335 16.90 -14.45 12.17
C GLU A 335 17.66 -14.93 13.42
N LYS A 336 17.18 -15.98 14.10
CA LYS A 336 17.91 -16.56 15.26
C LYS A 336 19.31 -17.05 14.90
N LYS A 337 19.49 -17.60 13.69
CA LYS A 337 20.83 -18.04 13.24
C LYS A 337 21.76 -16.84 13.05
N LYS A 338 21.26 -15.75 12.46
CA LYS A 338 22.02 -14.50 12.34
C LYS A 338 22.38 -13.92 13.70
N ASP A 339 21.43 -13.86 14.64
CA ASP A 339 21.69 -13.34 15.99
C ASP A 339 22.79 -14.15 16.72
N VAL A 340 22.84 -15.47 16.50
CA VAL A 340 23.88 -16.34 17.07
C VAL A 340 25.22 -16.16 16.34
N GLU A 341 25.22 -16.00 15.02
CA GLU A 341 26.42 -15.74 14.24
C GLU A 341 27.04 -14.38 14.62
N GLU A 342 26.24 -13.31 14.68
CA GLU A 342 26.70 -11.98 15.11
C GLU A 342 27.23 -11.99 16.56
N ALA A 343 26.60 -12.73 17.47
CA ALA A 343 27.08 -12.85 18.85
C ALA A 343 28.42 -13.61 18.97
N ASN A 344 28.67 -14.59 18.09
CA ASN A 344 29.96 -15.30 18.09
C ASN A 344 31.06 -14.45 17.45
N ASP A 345 30.76 -13.69 16.40
CA ASP A 345 31.72 -12.76 15.79
C ASP A 345 32.13 -11.65 16.78
N ASP A 346 31.18 -11.11 17.56
CA ASP A 346 31.46 -10.13 18.61
C ASP A 346 32.31 -10.71 19.77
N ASP A 347 32.15 -12.00 20.10
CA ASP A 347 32.99 -12.68 21.10
C ASP A 347 34.40 -12.99 20.58
N GLU A 348 34.57 -13.30 19.27
CA GLU A 348 35.89 -13.51 18.65
C GLU A 348 36.69 -12.20 18.52
N ASP A 349 36.04 -11.07 18.21
CA ASP A 349 36.70 -9.75 18.12
C ASP A 349 37.17 -9.21 19.49
N LEU A 350 36.61 -9.70 20.61
CA LEU A 350 37.03 -9.32 21.97
C LEU A 350 38.24 -10.12 22.49
N ASP A 351 38.48 -11.32 21.95
CA ASP A 351 39.61 -12.17 22.36
C ASP A 351 40.93 -11.77 21.67
N ASP A 352 40.89 -10.95 20.61
CA ASP A 352 42.07 -10.48 19.84
C ASP A 352 42.67 -9.15 20.37
N GLU A 353 42.05 -8.46 21.34
CA GLU A 353 42.60 -7.21 21.93
C GLU A 353 43.49 -7.43 23.18
N ASP A 354 43.64 -8.66 23.69
CA ASP A 354 44.35 -8.96 24.95
C ASP A 354 45.76 -9.60 24.80
N GLU A 355 46.33 -9.69 23.58
CA GLU A 355 47.69 -10.20 23.35
C GLU A 355 48.70 -9.14 22.83
N ASP A 356 48.76 -7.93 23.40
CA ASP A 356 50.00 -7.12 23.26
C ASP A 356 50.27 -6.16 24.43
N SER A 357 50.40 -6.69 25.63
CA SER A 357 51.12 -5.99 26.70
C SER A 357 51.84 -6.95 27.64
N ASP A 358 53.05 -7.40 27.26
CA ASP A 358 54.11 -7.67 28.25
C ASP A 358 55.48 -8.01 27.60
N ALA A 359 56.30 -6.97 27.36
CA ALA A 359 57.76 -7.13 27.30
C ALA A 359 58.56 -5.85 27.64
N LYS A 360 58.89 -5.72 28.95
CA LYS A 360 60.19 -5.29 29.52
C LYS A 360 60.65 -3.81 29.47
N VAL A 361 60.35 -3.13 30.58
CA VAL A 361 61.23 -2.43 31.57
C VAL A 361 62.70 -2.08 31.22
N ASP A 362 62.99 -0.77 31.38
CA ASP A 362 64.19 0.03 31.78
C ASP A 362 65.54 -0.04 31.02
N SER A 363 66.04 1.12 30.56
CA SER A 363 66.95 1.99 31.34
C SER A 363 67.47 3.23 30.57
N ASP A 364 67.66 4.33 31.30
CA ASP A 364 68.61 5.45 31.11
C ASP A 364 68.32 6.62 30.14
N ALA A 365 67.74 7.68 30.74
CA ALA A 365 68.30 9.02 31.00
C ALA A 365 69.19 9.79 29.98
N GLU A 366 68.88 11.11 29.90
CA GLU A 366 69.63 12.27 29.36
C GLU A 366 69.71 12.36 27.81
N GLU A 367 69.56 13.48 27.10
CA GLU A 367 69.73 14.91 27.38
C GLU A 367 69.08 15.74 26.23
N GLU A 368 68.61 16.95 26.55
CA GLU A 368 68.62 18.21 25.77
C GLU A 368 68.21 18.39 24.28
N GLN A 369 67.32 19.40 24.12
CA GLN A 369 67.36 20.58 23.21
C GLN A 369 66.87 20.57 21.74
N GLU A 370 66.00 21.58 21.51
CA GLU A 370 65.87 22.53 20.38
C GLU A 370 65.25 22.16 19.00
N SER A 371 64.08 22.78 18.77
CA SER A 371 63.78 23.78 17.71
C SER A 371 63.27 23.37 16.31
N ALA A 372 62.38 24.25 15.80
CA ALA A 372 62.10 24.62 14.39
C ALA A 372 61.35 23.60 13.49
N SER A 373 60.05 23.80 13.21
CA SER A 373 59.45 24.62 12.13
C SER A 373 59.63 24.10 10.69
N HIS A 374 58.55 23.65 10.06
CA HIS A 374 58.24 23.81 8.62
C HIS A 374 56.81 23.26 8.37
N ASP A 375 55.78 24.08 8.17
CA ASP A 375 55.33 24.75 6.93
C ASP A 375 55.04 23.85 5.72
N GLU A 376 53.76 23.91 5.34
CA GLU A 376 53.11 23.90 4.03
C GLU A 376 53.57 22.91 2.93
N LEU A 377 52.62 22.10 2.44
CA LEU A 377 51.73 22.48 1.31
C LEU A 377 50.54 21.53 1.16
#